data_AF-A0A0Q7X1K3-F1
#
_entry.id   AF-A0A0Q7X1K3-F1
#
_cell.length_a   1.000
_cell.length_b   1.000
_cell.length_c   1.000
_cell.angle_alpha   90.00
_cell.angle_beta   90.00
_cell.angle_gamma   90.00
#
_symmetry.space_group_name_H-M   'P 1'
#
loop_
_entity.id
_entity.type
_entity.pdbx_description
1 polymer ?
#
loop_
_entity_poly.entity_id
_entity_poly.type
_entity_poly.pdbx_seq_one_letter_code
_entity_poly.pdbx_strand_id
1 'polypeptide(L)'
;MSNDRNFQLSEMRFIKRIVVGNDNPQHMRTEAEVEESMALVNKCLQGTPRGYLLSIDKSFGLYNIGEHQVVLQYAVYNVGFSRKPMFLD
;
A
#
# COMPACT_ATOMS: atom_id res chain seq x y z
N MET A 1 4.49 -27.53 9.56
CA MET A 1 4.03 -26.17 9.90
C MET A 1 3.83 -25.37 8.61
N SER A 2 2.65 -25.47 7.98
CA SER A 2 2.30 -24.69 6.78
C SER A 2 0.79 -24.33 6.71
N ASN A 3 0.02 -24.62 7.76
CA ASN A 3 -1.46 -24.50 7.70
C ASN A 3 -1.99 -23.11 8.11
N ASP A 4 -1.23 -22.35 8.90
CA ASP A 4 -1.68 -21.04 9.43
C ASP A 4 -1.82 -19.96 8.36
N ARG A 5 -0.94 -19.96 7.34
CA ARG A 5 -0.95 -18.91 6.31
C ARG A 5 -2.17 -19.04 5.40
N ASN A 6 -2.56 -20.28 5.06
CA ASN A 6 -3.74 -20.56 4.26
C ASN A 6 -5.03 -20.23 5.01
N PHE A 7 -5.09 -20.57 6.31
CA PHE A 7 -6.22 -20.21 7.17
C PHE A 7 -6.37 -18.69 7.36
N GLN A 8 -5.26 -17.96 7.48
CA GLN A 8 -5.30 -16.50 7.54
C GLN A 8 -5.86 -15.87 6.26
N LEU A 9 -5.48 -16.38 5.08
CA LEU A 9 -6.00 -15.87 3.81
C LEU A 9 -7.51 -16.12 3.64
N SER A 10 -8.02 -17.29 4.07
CA SER A 10 -9.45 -17.62 3.95
C SER A 10 -10.36 -16.73 4.82
N GLU A 11 -9.83 -16.11 5.87
CA GLU A 11 -10.56 -15.23 6.77
C GLU A 11 -10.51 -13.75 6.34
N MET A 12 -9.72 -13.39 5.33
CA MET A 12 -9.65 -12.01 4.86
C MET A 12 -10.98 -11.59 4.22
N ARG A 13 -11.52 -10.45 4.65
CA ARG A 13 -12.76 -9.87 4.10
C ARG A 13 -12.57 -8.44 3.62
N PHE A 14 -11.46 -7.81 4.01
CA PHE A 14 -11.12 -6.45 3.63
C PHE A 14 -9.65 -6.35 3.25
N ILE A 15 -9.34 -5.69 2.15
CA ILE A 15 -7.98 -5.43 1.70
C ILE A 15 -7.81 -3.92 1.54
N LYS A 16 -6.86 -3.34 2.28
CA LYS A 16 -6.43 -1.97 2.08
C LYS A 16 -5.24 -1.96 1.13
N ARG A 17 -5.43 -1.33 -0.04
CA ARG A 17 -4.35 -0.99 -0.97
C ARG A 17 -3.77 0.38 -0.58
N ILE A 18 -2.47 0.45 -0.35
CA ILE A 18 -1.76 1.68 0.03
C ILE A 18 -0.62 1.89 -0.96
N VAL A 19 -0.63 3.01 -1.66
CA VAL A 19 0.45 3.39 -2.58
C VAL A 19 1.42 4.29 -1.84
N VAL A 20 2.71 3.95 -1.88
CA VAL A 20 3.80 4.73 -1.29
C VAL A 20 4.77 5.10 -2.40
N GLY A 21 4.94 6.40 -2.67
CA GLY A 21 5.76 6.92 -3.76
C GLY A 21 4.92 7.67 -4.82
N ASN A 22 5.43 7.83 -6.03
CA ASN A 22 4.78 8.60 -7.10
C ASN A 22 4.16 7.66 -8.14
N ASP A 23 2.82 7.56 -8.17
CA ASP A 23 2.07 6.71 -9.12
C ASP A 23 1.27 7.51 -10.17
N ASN A 24 1.25 8.84 -10.07
CA ASN A 24 0.56 9.72 -11.01
C ASN A 24 1.53 10.77 -11.56
N PRO A 25 1.82 10.79 -12.86
CA PRO A 25 2.76 11.73 -13.45
C PRO A 25 2.23 13.17 -13.55
N GLN A 26 0.92 13.37 -13.39
CA GLN A 26 0.29 14.69 -13.33
C GLN A 26 0.20 15.23 -11.90
N HIS A 27 0.43 14.38 -10.90
CA HIS A 27 0.30 14.73 -9.49
C HIS A 27 1.38 14.01 -8.67
N MET A 28 2.58 14.60 -8.69
CA MET A 28 3.70 14.13 -7.89
C MET A 28 3.39 14.37 -6.42
N ARG A 29 3.52 13.33 -5.61
CA ARG A 29 3.40 13.42 -4.15
C ARG A 29 4.60 14.15 -3.58
N THR A 30 4.33 15.00 -2.60
CA THR A 30 5.34 15.56 -1.71
C THR A 30 5.94 14.49 -0.81
N GLU A 31 7.11 14.77 -0.22
CA GLU A 31 7.73 13.86 0.75
C GLU A 31 6.80 13.59 1.95
N ALA A 32 6.12 14.61 2.46
CA ALA A 32 5.16 14.47 3.56
C ALA A 32 3.99 13.53 3.23
N GLU A 33 3.45 13.58 2.01
CA GLU A 33 2.38 12.67 1.57
C GLU A 33 2.87 11.22 1.42
N VAL A 34 4.14 11.04 1.00
CA VAL A 34 4.77 9.72 0.96
C VAL A 34 4.98 9.16 2.37
N GLU A 35 5.45 10.00 3.30
CA GLU A 35 5.61 9.65 4.71
C GLU A 35 4.27 9.30 5.37
N GLU A 36 3.20 10.06 5.09
CA GLU A 36 1.84 9.76 5.59
C GLU A 36 1.35 8.41 5.08
N SER A 37 1.57 8.13 3.79
CA SER A 37 1.23 6.84 3.19
C SER A 37 1.99 5.70 3.86
N MET A 38 3.28 5.89 4.17
CA MET A 38 4.08 4.90 4.89
C MET A 38 3.66 4.76 6.36
N ALA A 39 3.28 5.85 7.02
CA ALA A 39 2.72 5.83 8.36
C ALA A 39 1.41 5.03 8.41
N LEU A 40 0.59 5.11 7.37
CA LEU A 40 -0.60 4.27 7.23
C LEU A 40 -0.26 2.78 7.07
N VAL A 41 0.77 2.44 6.29
CA VAL A 41 1.26 1.06 6.20
C VAL A 41 1.69 0.55 7.58
N ASN A 42 2.48 1.34 8.32
CA ASN A 42 2.94 0.99 9.65
C ASN A 42 1.76 0.81 10.63
N LYS A 43 0.78 1.73 10.60
CA LYS A 43 -0.43 1.66 11.41
C LYS A 43 -1.23 0.39 11.11
N CYS A 44 -1.35 0.00 9.84
CA CYS A 44 -2.02 -1.23 9.43
C CYS A 44 -1.31 -2.50 9.94
N LEU A 45 0.03 -2.52 9.94
CA LEU A 45 0.83 -3.72 10.28
C LEU A 45 1.14 -3.87 11.78
N GLN A 46 1.07 -2.78 12.54
CA GLN A 46 1.43 -2.74 13.97
C GLN A 46 0.22 -2.43 14.87
N GLY A 47 -0.83 -1.79 14.34
CA GLY A 47 -2.02 -1.40 15.10
C GLY A 47 -2.97 -2.56 15.40
N THR A 48 -4.10 -2.23 16.05
CA THR A 48 -5.20 -3.16 16.35
C THR A 48 -6.48 -2.71 15.64
N PRO A 49 -7.18 -3.59 14.89
CA PRO A 49 -6.79 -4.96 14.55
C PRO A 49 -5.53 -4.98 13.66
N ARG A 50 -4.67 -5.99 13.87
CA ARG A 50 -3.43 -6.14 13.10
C ARG A 50 -3.74 -6.67 11.70
N GLY A 51 -3.29 -5.94 10.69
CA GLY A 51 -3.35 -6.35 9.29
C GLY A 51 -2.22 -7.29 8.91
N TYR A 52 -2.41 -8.03 7.82
CA TYR A 52 -1.43 -8.95 7.27
C TYR A 52 -0.99 -8.48 5.89
N LEU A 53 0.32 -8.42 5.68
CA LEU A 53 0.86 -8.09 4.37
C LEU A 53 0.62 -9.25 3.40
N LEU A 54 -0.21 -9.02 2.38
CA LEU A 54 -0.55 -10.01 1.37
C LEU A 54 0.43 -9.98 0.20
N SER A 55 0.75 -8.77 -0.27
CA SER A 55 1.77 -8.54 -1.30
C SER A 55 2.35 -7.13 -1.21
N ILE A 56 3.52 -6.98 -1.84
CA ILE A 56 4.12 -5.68 -2.17
C ILE A 56 4.44 -5.67 -3.66
N ASP A 57 3.81 -4.77 -4.40
CA ASP A 57 4.06 -4.61 -5.82
C ASP A 57 4.93 -3.36 -6.01
N LYS A 58 6.14 -3.53 -6.55
CA LYS A 58 7.06 -2.41 -6.82
C LYS A 58 6.95 -2.03 -8.29
N SER A 59 6.82 -0.74 -8.56
CA SER A 59 6.66 -0.22 -9.91
C SER A 59 7.61 0.95 -10.17
N PHE A 60 8.10 1.00 -11.40
CA PHE A 60 8.94 2.06 -11.93
C PHE A 60 8.52 2.33 -13.36
N GLY A 61 8.46 3.60 -13.75
CA GLY A 61 8.15 3.98 -15.12
C GLY A 61 8.68 5.36 -15.48
N LEU A 62 9.08 5.51 -16.74
CA LEU A 62 9.47 6.78 -17.33
C LEU A 62 8.33 7.27 -18.21
N TYR A 63 7.84 8.47 -17.95
CA TYR A 63 6.72 9.07 -18.66
C TYR A 63 7.16 10.38 -19.31
N ASN A 64 6.87 10.51 -20.60
CA ASN A 64 7.10 11.75 -21.32
C ASN A 64 5.82 12.59 -21.29
N ILE A 65 5.89 13.78 -20.72
CA ILE A 65 4.80 14.76 -20.68
C ILE A 65 5.28 16.00 -21.43
N GLY A 66 4.88 16.11 -22.69
CA GLY A 66 5.47 17.09 -23.60
C GLY A 66 6.97 16.83 -23.77
N GLU A 67 7.79 17.84 -23.46
CA GLU A 67 9.27 17.75 -23.50
C GLU A 67 9.89 17.33 -22.16
N HIS A 68 9.08 17.16 -21.10
CA HIS A 68 9.56 16.75 -19.79
C HIS A 68 9.52 15.23 -19.62
N GLN A 69 10.56 14.68 -19.01
CA GLN A 69 10.58 13.30 -18.55
C GLN A 69 10.31 13.24 -17.05
N VAL A 70 9.30 12.46 -16.66
CA VAL A 70 8.92 12.24 -15.27
C VAL A 70 9.18 10.79 -14.89
N VAL A 71 9.84 10.59 -13.75
CA VAL A 71 10.06 9.29 -13.16
C VAL A 71 8.95 9.01 -12.16
N LEU A 72 8.22 7.93 -12.40
CA LEU A 72 7.32 7.36 -11.41
C LEU A 72 8.00 6.18 -10.74
N GLN A 73 7.98 6.19 -9.42
CA GLN A 73 8.49 5.09 -8.60
C GLN A 73 7.62 4.98 -7.36
N TYR A 74 7.03 3.81 -7.17
CA TYR A 74 6.15 3.55 -6.04
C TYR A 74 6.10 2.07 -5.68
N ALA A 75 5.67 1.79 -4.46
CA ALA A 75 5.30 0.47 -3.98
C ALA A 75 3.84 0.46 -3.56
N VAL A 76 3.15 -0.63 -3.87
CA VAL A 76 1.76 -0.87 -3.46
C VAL A 76 1.76 -1.94 -2.39
N TYR A 77 1.35 -1.57 -1.18
CA TYR A 77 1.16 -2.50 -0.08
C TYR A 77 -0.30 -2.94 -0.05
N ASN A 78 -0.54 -4.24 -0.19
CA ASN A 78 -1.87 -4.83 -0.04
C ASN A 78 -1.95 -5.48 1.34
N VAL A 79 -2.69 -4.83 2.25
CA VAL A 79 -2.83 -5.29 3.65
C VAL A 79 -4.23 -5.85 3.87
N GLY A 80 -4.30 -7.12 4.24
CA GLY A 80 -5.53 -7.84 4.51
C GLY A 80 -5.96 -7.73 5.98
N PHE A 81 -7.28 -7.67 6.19
CA PHE A 81 -7.93 -7.72 7.50
C PHE A 81 -9.15 -8.65 7.44
N SER A 82 -9.48 -9.30 8.56
CA SER A 82 -10.69 -10.11 8.70
C SER A 82 -11.98 -9.27 8.70
N ARG A 83 -11.88 -7.99 9.06
CA ARG A 83 -12.94 -6.97 8.97
C ARG A 83 -12.33 -5.59 8.73
N LYS A 84 -13.10 -4.64 8.20
CA LYS A 84 -12.62 -3.25 8.03
C LYS A 84 -12.24 -2.65 9.41
N PRO A 85 -11.00 -2.15 9.59
CA PRO A 85 -10.62 -1.38 10.77
C PRO A 85 -11.34 -0.03 10.83
N MET A 86 -11.81 0.38 12.01
CA MET A 86 -12.50 1.66 12.23
C MET A 86 -11.66 2.89 11.87
N PHE A 87 -10.34 2.79 11.89
CA PHE A 87 -9.46 3.92 11.55
C PHE A 87 -9.27 4.10 10.04
N LEU A 88 -9.85 3.22 9.21
CA LEU A 88 -9.81 3.28 7.74
C LEU A 88 -11.14 3.81 7.15
N ASP A 89 -11.97 4.43 7.98
CA ASP A 89 -13.18 5.16 7.61
C ASP A 89 -12.88 6.64 7.36
#